data_AF-A0A4C1ZMD7-F1
#
_entry.id   AF-A0A4C1ZMD7-F1
#
_cell.length_a   1.000
_cell.length_b   1.000
_cell.length_c   1.000
_cell.angle_alpha   90.00
_cell.angle_beta   90.00
_cell.angle_gamma   90.00
#
_symmetry.space_group_name_H-M   'P 1'
#
loop_
_entity.id
_entity.type
_entity.pdbx_description
1 polymer ?
#
loop_
_entity_poly.entity_id
_entity_poly.type
_entity_poly.pdbx_seq_one_letter_code
_entity_poly.pdbx_strand_id
1 'polypeptide(L)'
;MRHAYAHPTRKRKSAGSSKTFESPYVRGQNSLEPRDDLSPISLDKVQKLVKNLNAKKAPGMDGISNKAIKCFPIALLSLLVAIFNACLKNCYFLRLEGSRVIGIHKPGKPHDLPASYRPISLLSGLGKIYERILKSRLSEYLFSKGLIINEQFRFRPHHFAPISPPLSRKHYGGFQN
;
A
#
# COMPACT_ATOMS: atom_id res chain seq x y z
N MET A 1 -16.03 -33.60 -57.28
CA MET A 1 -15.72 -32.30 -57.91
C MET A 1 -15.32 -31.34 -56.81
N ARG A 2 -14.05 -30.90 -56.84
CA ARG A 2 -13.44 -29.96 -55.88
C ARG A 2 -13.80 -28.54 -56.29
N HIS A 3 -14.23 -27.69 -55.36
CA HIS A 3 -14.00 -26.25 -55.47
C HIS A 3 -13.64 -25.69 -54.09
N ALA A 4 -12.33 -25.57 -53.87
CA ALA A 4 -11.73 -24.79 -52.80
C ALA A 4 -11.67 -23.34 -53.27
N TYR A 5 -12.21 -22.42 -52.47
CA TYR A 5 -12.00 -20.98 -52.69
C TYR A 5 -10.71 -20.57 -51.99
N ALA A 6 -9.74 -20.13 -52.80
CA ALA A 6 -8.49 -19.54 -52.36
C ALA A 6 -8.70 -18.04 -52.10
N HIS A 7 -8.29 -17.54 -50.92
CA HIS A 7 -8.19 -16.11 -50.66
C HIS A 7 -6.77 -15.60 -50.99
N PRO A 8 -6.63 -14.37 -51.53
CA PRO A 8 -5.34 -13.89 -52.04
C PRO A 8 -4.41 -13.44 -50.92
N THR A 9 -3.16 -13.88 -50.98
CA THR A 9 -2.04 -13.40 -50.17
C THR A 9 -1.61 -12.00 -50.64
N ARG A 10 -1.52 -11.03 -49.74
CA ARG A 10 -0.82 -9.75 -49.97
C ARG A 10 0.49 -9.73 -49.19
N LYS A 11 1.63 -9.74 -49.91
CA LYS A 11 2.97 -9.50 -49.36
C LYS A 11 3.45 -8.07 -49.65
N ARG A 12 4.37 -7.61 -48.78
CA ARG A 12 5.33 -6.46 -48.84
C ARG A 12 4.77 -5.10 -48.35
N LYS A 13 5.49 -4.27 -47.57
CA LYS A 13 6.94 -4.09 -47.33
C LYS A 13 7.26 -3.72 -45.86
N SER A 14 8.50 -4.00 -45.49
CA SER A 14 9.24 -3.69 -44.25
C SER A 14 9.71 -2.24 -44.14
N ALA A 15 9.77 -1.70 -42.90
CA ALA A 15 10.92 -1.02 -42.26
C ALA A 15 10.46 0.02 -41.22
N GLY A 16 11.03 -0.02 -40.00
CA GLY A 16 10.84 1.03 -39.00
C GLY A 16 11.04 0.55 -37.56
N SER A 17 12.30 0.33 -37.17
CA SER A 17 12.70 0.15 -35.77
C SER A 17 12.39 1.40 -34.95
N SER A 18 11.69 1.26 -33.82
CA SER A 18 11.68 2.26 -32.73
C SER A 18 11.21 1.65 -31.40
N LYS A 19 12.19 1.06 -30.70
CA LYS A 19 12.46 1.19 -29.26
C LYS A 19 11.29 0.92 -28.30
N THR A 20 11.24 -0.30 -27.76
CA THR A 20 10.70 -0.54 -26.42
C THR A 20 11.54 0.27 -25.41
N PHE A 21 10.88 1.18 -24.68
CA PHE A 21 11.48 1.85 -23.54
C PHE A 21 11.55 0.84 -22.38
N GLU A 22 12.64 0.08 -22.35
CA GLU A 22 13.00 -0.74 -21.20
C GLU A 22 13.39 0.19 -20.04
N SER A 23 12.63 0.17 -18.95
CA SER A 23 12.96 0.86 -17.71
C SER A 23 14.25 0.26 -17.13
N PRO A 24 15.30 1.06 -16.83
CA PRO A 24 16.60 0.55 -16.39
C PRO A 24 16.59 -0.09 -14.99
N TYR A 25 15.44 -0.21 -14.33
CA TYR A 25 15.34 -0.70 -12.95
C TYR A 25 15.13 -2.21 -12.79
N VAL A 26 15.06 -2.99 -13.87
CA VAL A 26 14.90 -4.46 -13.75
C VAL A 26 16.13 -5.17 -14.30
N ARG A 27 17.24 -5.11 -13.54
CA ARG A 27 18.37 -6.01 -13.73
C ARG A 27 18.91 -6.46 -12.38
N GLY A 28 18.79 -7.76 -12.12
CA GLY A 28 19.41 -8.45 -10.99
C GLY A 28 18.43 -9.28 -10.20
N GLN A 29 18.18 -10.51 -10.63
CA GLN A 29 17.79 -11.56 -9.70
C GLN A 29 18.98 -11.84 -8.78
N ASN A 30 19.11 -11.04 -7.73
CA ASN A 30 19.68 -11.54 -6.49
C ASN A 30 18.47 -12.00 -5.69
N SER A 31 18.17 -13.30 -5.76
CA SER A 31 17.39 -13.92 -4.69
C SER A 31 18.17 -13.66 -3.42
N LEU A 32 17.76 -12.65 -2.65
CA LEU A 32 18.27 -12.47 -1.31
C LEU A 32 17.80 -13.73 -0.57
N GLU A 33 18.74 -14.61 -0.22
CA GLU A 33 18.47 -15.68 0.74
C GLU A 33 17.68 -15.07 1.90
N PRO A 34 16.50 -15.61 2.27
CA PRO A 34 15.73 -15.10 3.38
C PRO A 34 16.60 -15.18 4.63
N ARG A 35 17.23 -14.08 5.01
CA ARG A 35 17.87 -13.98 6.32
C ARG A 35 16.75 -13.73 7.31
N ASP A 36 16.32 -14.80 7.97
CA ASP A 36 15.33 -14.80 9.04
C ASP A 36 15.84 -14.13 10.33
N ASP A 37 16.74 -13.14 10.24
CA ASP A 37 17.31 -12.42 11.39
C ASP A 37 16.40 -11.29 11.88
N LEU A 38 15.09 -11.43 11.68
CA LEU A 38 14.13 -10.51 12.23
C LEU A 38 14.03 -10.76 13.74
N SER A 39 14.51 -9.81 14.54
CA SER A 39 14.39 -9.87 16.00
C SER A 39 12.94 -10.15 16.41
N PRO A 40 12.68 -10.98 17.43
CA PRO A 40 11.31 -11.21 17.90
C PRO A 40 10.65 -9.89 18.35
N ILE A 41 9.36 -9.74 18.07
CA ILE A 41 8.55 -8.66 18.64
C ILE A 41 8.54 -8.84 20.15
N SER A 42 8.90 -7.78 20.89
CA SER A 42 8.84 -7.76 22.34
C SER A 42 7.45 -7.34 22.84
N LEU A 43 7.12 -7.78 24.07
CA LEU A 43 5.89 -7.38 24.75
C LEU A 43 5.79 -5.87 24.94
N ASP A 44 6.89 -5.21 25.32
CA ASP A 44 6.94 -3.75 25.49
C ASP A 44 6.57 -2.99 24.21
N LYS A 45 7.04 -3.48 23.04
CA LYS A 45 6.70 -2.88 21.75
C LYS A 45 5.19 -2.96 21.51
N VAL A 46 4.57 -4.11 21.76
CA VAL A 46 3.11 -4.29 21.59
C VAL A 46 2.34 -3.45 22.60
N GLN A 47 2.76 -3.39 23.86
CA GLN A 47 2.15 -2.54 24.89
C GLN A 47 2.17 -1.06 24.49
N LYS A 48 3.29 -0.55 23.97
CA LYS A 48 3.40 0.82 23.44
C LYS A 48 2.42 1.05 22.28
N LEU A 49 2.31 0.11 21.34
CA LEU A 49 1.38 0.21 20.22
C LEU A 49 -0.09 0.23 20.68
N VAL A 50 -0.45 -0.62 21.64
CA VAL A 50 -1.79 -0.68 22.24
C VAL A 50 -2.12 0.62 22.97
N LYS A 51 -1.21 1.15 23.80
CA LYS A 51 -1.38 2.44 24.48
C LYS A 51 -1.62 3.59 23.48
N ASN A 52 -0.93 3.56 22.35
CA ASN A 52 -1.03 4.56 21.28
C ASN A 52 -2.23 4.35 20.31
N LEU A 53 -3.11 3.37 20.56
CA LEU A 53 -4.36 3.28 19.80
C LEU A 53 -5.27 4.47 20.09
N ASN A 54 -5.94 4.99 19.08
CA ASN A 54 -6.98 6.01 19.29
C ASN A 54 -8.27 5.33 19.74
N ALA A 55 -8.67 5.55 21.00
CA ALA A 55 -9.85 4.94 21.60
C ALA A 55 -11.18 5.38 20.98
N LYS A 56 -11.20 6.52 20.27
CA LYS A 56 -12.41 7.06 19.61
C LYS A 56 -12.67 6.43 18.24
N LYS A 57 -11.79 5.56 17.75
CA LYS A 57 -12.00 4.88 16.46
C LYS A 57 -13.03 3.77 16.62
N ALA A 58 -13.90 3.65 15.62
CA ALA A 58 -14.87 2.57 15.52
C ALA A 58 -14.16 1.18 15.50
N PRO A 59 -14.78 0.15 16.10
CA PRO A 59 -14.29 -1.23 16.03
C PRO A 59 -14.25 -1.75 14.59
N GLY A 60 -13.47 -2.81 14.38
CA GLY A 60 -13.49 -3.56 13.11
C GLY A 60 -14.73 -4.44 12.99
N MET A 61 -14.74 -5.32 11.99
CA MET A 61 -15.81 -6.33 11.86
C MET A 61 -15.80 -7.36 12.99
N ASP A 62 -14.66 -7.52 13.66
CA ASP A 62 -14.47 -8.34 14.86
C ASP A 62 -15.22 -7.79 16.09
N GLY A 63 -15.78 -6.57 16.03
CA GLY A 63 -16.49 -5.95 17.15
C GLY A 63 -15.58 -5.49 18.29
N ILE A 64 -14.27 -5.73 18.22
CA ILE A 64 -13.32 -5.40 19.28
C ILE A 64 -12.93 -3.92 19.16
N SER A 65 -13.38 -3.10 20.11
CA SER A 65 -13.03 -1.68 20.14
C SER A 65 -11.59 -1.44 20.59
N ASN A 66 -10.99 -0.35 20.14
CA ASN A 66 -9.67 0.06 20.63
C ASN A 66 -9.66 0.32 22.14
N LYS A 67 -10.80 0.68 22.74
CA LYS A 67 -10.94 0.80 24.21
C LYS A 67 -10.79 -0.57 24.87
N ALA A 68 -11.44 -1.60 24.33
CA ALA A 68 -11.33 -2.97 24.83
C ALA A 68 -9.88 -3.50 24.70
N ILE A 69 -9.21 -3.28 23.57
CA ILE A 69 -7.82 -3.71 23.35
C ILE A 69 -6.88 -3.09 24.40
N LYS A 70 -7.10 -1.83 24.78
CA LYS A 70 -6.31 -1.17 25.83
C LYS A 70 -6.49 -1.79 27.22
N CYS A 71 -7.60 -2.48 27.45
CA CYS A 71 -7.90 -3.16 28.71
C CYS A 71 -7.45 -4.63 28.71
N PHE A 72 -6.77 -5.11 27.66
CA PHE A 72 -6.33 -6.49 27.61
C PHE A 72 -5.33 -6.81 28.74
N PRO A 73 -5.52 -7.93 29.46
CA PRO A 73 -4.58 -8.34 30.49
C PRO A 73 -3.24 -8.70 29.86
N ILE A 74 -2.16 -8.62 30.65
CA ILE A 74 -0.81 -8.84 30.15
C ILE A 74 -0.63 -10.25 29.56
N ALA A 75 -1.30 -11.26 30.12
CA ALA A 75 -1.30 -12.62 29.60
C ALA A 75 -1.84 -12.68 28.15
N LEU A 76 -2.92 -11.96 27.86
CA LEU A 76 -3.50 -11.89 26.52
C LEU A 76 -2.58 -11.14 25.55
N LEU A 77 -1.93 -10.07 26.02
CA LEU A 77 -0.92 -9.35 25.21
C LEU A 77 0.28 -10.25 24.89
N SER A 78 0.74 -11.05 25.84
CA SER A 78 1.82 -12.03 25.62
C SER A 78 1.42 -13.10 24.60
N LEU A 79 0.17 -13.58 24.65
CA LEU A 79 -0.36 -14.50 23.64
C LEU A 79 -0.37 -13.86 22.25
N LEU A 80 -0.82 -12.60 22.13
CA LEU A 80 -0.78 -11.86 20.88
C LEU A 80 0.64 -11.68 20.34
N VAL A 81 1.61 -11.42 21.21
CA VAL A 81 3.04 -11.35 20.82
C VAL A 81 3.52 -12.68 20.25
N ALA A 82 3.19 -13.81 20.90
CA ALA A 82 3.53 -15.13 20.40
C ALA A 82 2.91 -15.39 19.03
N ILE A 83 1.63 -15.05 18.85
CA ILE A 83 0.93 -15.16 17.56
C ILE A 83 1.60 -14.29 16.50
N PHE A 84 1.89 -13.01 16.79
CA PHE A 84 2.52 -12.12 15.81
C PHE A 84 3.92 -12.61 15.41
N ASN A 85 4.70 -13.11 16.35
CA ASN A 85 6.02 -13.68 16.06
C ASN A 85 5.90 -14.96 15.21
N ALA A 86 4.93 -15.82 15.49
CA ALA A 86 4.65 -16.98 14.66
C ALA A 86 4.21 -16.57 13.25
N CYS A 87 3.35 -15.56 13.11
CA CYS A 87 2.95 -15.04 11.81
C CYS A 87 4.15 -14.50 11.01
N LEU A 88 5.03 -13.73 11.65
CA LEU A 88 6.24 -13.23 10.99
C LEU A 88 7.17 -14.35 10.55
N LYS A 89 7.43 -15.33 11.42
CA LYS A 89 8.30 -16.47 11.12
C LYS A 89 7.77 -17.33 9.98
N ASN A 90 6.44 -17.48 9.89
CA ASN A 90 5.81 -18.28 8.85
C ASN A 90 5.42 -17.46 7.60
N CYS A 91 5.86 -16.20 7.49
CA CYS A 91 5.48 -15.29 6.41
C CYS A 91 3.95 -15.19 6.21
N TYR A 92 3.19 -15.33 7.30
CA TYR A 92 1.74 -15.31 7.29
C TYR A 92 1.21 -13.91 7.63
N PHE A 93 0.25 -13.43 6.84
CA PHE A 93 -0.44 -12.19 7.14
C PHE A 93 -1.65 -12.48 8.03
N LEU A 94 -1.68 -11.88 9.22
CA LEU A 94 -2.77 -12.08 10.16
C LEU A 94 -4.07 -11.46 9.62
N ARG A 95 -4.89 -12.29 8.97
CA ARG A 95 -6.20 -11.91 8.46
C ARG A 95 -7.25 -12.11 9.55
N LEU A 96 -7.30 -11.18 10.51
CA LEU A 96 -8.42 -11.09 11.44
C LEU A 96 -9.65 -10.61 10.66
N GLU A 97 -10.72 -11.40 10.68
CA GLU A 97 -11.98 -11.30 9.94
C GLU A 97 -12.20 -9.99 9.15
N GLY A 98 -12.28 -10.13 7.82
CA GLY A 98 -12.82 -9.16 6.85
C GLY A 98 -12.55 -7.68 7.11
N SER A 99 -11.68 -7.04 6.32
CA SER A 99 -11.68 -5.58 6.29
C SER A 99 -12.96 -5.06 5.62
N ARG A 100 -13.74 -4.21 6.30
CA ARG A 100 -14.90 -3.55 5.69
C ARG A 100 -14.40 -2.50 4.70
N VAL A 101 -14.77 -2.61 3.43
CA VAL A 101 -14.48 -1.57 2.43
C VAL A 101 -15.58 -0.51 2.50
N ILE A 102 -15.20 0.73 2.83
CA ILE A 102 -16.10 1.90 2.78
C ILE A 102 -15.64 2.87 1.70
N GLY A 103 -16.58 3.46 0.97
CA GLY A 103 -16.28 4.50 -0.01
C GLY A 103 -16.25 5.89 0.63
N ILE A 104 -15.13 6.60 0.57
CA ILE A 104 -15.08 8.04 0.92
C ILE A 104 -15.29 8.87 -0.33
N HIS A 105 -16.29 9.75 -0.30
CA HIS A 105 -16.61 10.62 -1.42
C HIS A 105 -15.47 11.60 -1.73
N LYS A 106 -15.15 11.77 -3.03
CA LYS A 106 -14.18 12.75 -3.51
C LYS A 106 -14.85 14.14 -3.51
N PRO A 107 -14.21 15.18 -2.96
CA PRO A 107 -14.73 16.54 -3.01
C PRO A 107 -15.02 17.00 -4.46
N GLY A 108 -16.17 17.64 -4.68
CA GLY A 108 -16.55 18.21 -5.97
C GLY A 108 -16.91 17.20 -7.07
N LYS A 109 -17.24 15.96 -6.71
CA LYS A 109 -17.70 14.92 -7.66
C LYS A 109 -19.18 14.56 -7.41
N PRO A 110 -19.89 14.02 -8.43
CA PRO A 110 -21.30 13.64 -8.28
C PRO A 110 -21.44 12.38 -7.44
N HIS A 111 -22.46 12.31 -6.58
CA HIS A 111 -22.66 11.20 -5.64
C HIS A 111 -23.10 9.89 -6.29
N ASP A 112 -23.63 9.96 -7.51
CA ASP A 112 -24.28 8.83 -8.19
C ASP A 112 -23.29 7.93 -8.95
N LEU A 113 -22.03 8.38 -9.09
CA LEU A 113 -21.01 7.64 -9.82
C LEU A 113 -20.10 6.87 -8.85
N PRO A 114 -19.93 5.54 -9.01
CA PRO A 114 -18.98 4.77 -8.21
C PRO A 114 -17.54 5.32 -8.25
N ALA A 115 -17.13 5.89 -9.39
CA ALA A 115 -15.81 6.51 -9.57
C ALA A 115 -15.58 7.76 -8.68
N SER A 116 -16.64 8.33 -8.11
CA SER A 116 -16.59 9.46 -7.18
C SER A 116 -16.15 9.07 -5.77
N TYR A 117 -16.02 7.79 -5.46
CA TYR A 117 -15.61 7.31 -4.14
C TYR A 117 -14.17 6.77 -4.14
N ARG A 118 -13.53 6.81 -2.97
CA ARG A 118 -12.25 6.18 -2.68
C ARG A 118 -12.51 4.98 -1.77
N PRO A 119 -12.28 3.73 -2.21
CA PRO A 119 -12.42 2.58 -1.33
C PRO A 119 -11.34 2.63 -0.23
N ILE A 120 -11.75 2.44 1.02
CA ILE A 120 -10.87 2.32 2.17
C ILE A 120 -11.22 1.06 2.94
N SER A 121 -10.21 0.23 3.18
CA SER A 121 -10.33 -0.96 4.02
C SER A 121 -10.21 -0.58 5.50
N LEU A 122 -11.26 -0.86 6.27
CA LEU A 122 -11.24 -0.75 7.72
C LEU A 122 -10.77 -2.06 8.34
N LEU A 123 -9.50 -2.12 8.71
CA LEU A 123 -8.96 -3.25 9.48
C LEU A 123 -9.37 -3.18 10.96
N SER A 124 -9.40 -4.35 11.60
CA SER A 124 -9.53 -4.48 13.06
C SER A 124 -8.41 -3.76 13.81
N GLY A 125 -8.65 -3.46 15.09
CA GLY A 125 -7.64 -2.83 15.94
C GLY A 125 -6.36 -3.68 16.06
N LEU A 126 -6.53 -5.00 16.18
CA LEU A 126 -5.43 -5.97 16.22
C LEU A 126 -4.70 -6.07 14.88
N GLY A 127 -5.41 -6.10 13.75
CA GLY A 127 -4.80 -6.09 12.41
C GLY A 127 -3.96 -4.83 12.20
N LYS A 128 -4.45 -3.67 12.62
CA LYS A 128 -3.68 -2.41 12.59
C LYS A 128 -2.42 -2.44 13.46
N ILE A 129 -2.45 -3.13 14.60
CA ILE A 129 -1.24 -3.31 15.42
C ILE A 129 -0.21 -4.12 14.63
N TYR A 130 -0.61 -5.24 14.04
CA TYR A 130 0.27 -6.09 13.25
C TYR A 130 0.84 -5.34 12.03
N GLU A 131 0.01 -4.62 11.28
CA GLU A 131 0.46 -3.78 10.16
C GLU A 131 1.46 -2.70 10.57
N ARG A 132 1.29 -2.07 11.74
CA ARG A 132 2.25 -1.09 12.26
C ARG A 132 3.60 -1.73 12.55
N ILE A 133 3.62 -2.96 13.04
CA ILE A 133 4.86 -3.71 13.28
C ILE A 133 5.56 -4.00 11.94
N LEU A 134 4.82 -4.54 10.97
CA LEU A 134 5.35 -4.80 9.62
C LEU A 134 5.90 -3.53 8.97
N LYS A 135 5.14 -2.43 9.04
CA LYS A 135 5.55 -1.13 8.50
C LYS A 135 6.84 -0.63 9.15
N SER A 136 6.98 -0.74 10.46
CA SER A 136 8.20 -0.33 11.19
C SER A 136 9.40 -1.08 10.64
N ARG A 137 9.32 -2.42 10.59
CA ARG A 137 10.41 -3.28 10.13
C ARG A 137 10.78 -3.03 8.67
N LEU A 138 9.77 -2.95 7.81
CA LEU A 138 9.99 -2.69 6.40
C LEU A 138 10.61 -1.30 6.19
N SER A 139 10.16 -0.29 6.92
CA SER A 139 10.74 1.05 6.84
C SER A 139 12.20 1.04 7.29
N GLU A 140 12.50 0.46 8.45
CA GLU A 140 13.87 0.34 8.98
C GLU A 140 14.80 -0.35 7.98
N TYR A 141 14.35 -1.45 7.36
CA TYR A 141 15.11 -2.13 6.31
C TYR A 141 15.33 -1.26 5.07
N LEU A 142 14.27 -0.64 4.53
CA LEU A 142 14.35 0.18 3.32
C LEU A 142 15.25 1.42 3.51
N PHE A 143 15.16 2.09 4.66
CA PHE A 143 15.98 3.26 4.98
C PHE A 143 17.44 2.89 5.26
N SER A 144 17.70 1.84 6.04
CA SER A 144 19.07 1.39 6.34
C SER A 144 19.84 0.93 5.11
N LYS A 145 19.14 0.43 4.10
CA LYS A 145 19.72 0.00 2.82
C LYS A 145 19.69 1.08 1.73
N GLY A 146 19.15 2.27 2.01
CA GLY A 146 19.04 3.34 1.01
C GLY A 146 18.20 2.98 -0.22
N LEU A 147 17.24 2.05 -0.08
CA LEU A 147 16.49 1.48 -1.22
C LEU A 147 15.37 2.39 -1.73
N ILE A 148 15.13 3.53 -1.07
CA ILE A 148 14.06 4.45 -1.45
C ILE A 148 14.69 5.66 -2.18
N ILE A 149 14.34 5.84 -3.46
CA ILE A 149 14.86 6.88 -4.37
C ILE A 149 14.54 8.31 -3.93
N ASN A 150 15.51 9.22 -3.86
CA ASN A 150 15.39 10.56 -3.25
C ASN A 150 14.16 11.38 -3.69
N GLU A 151 13.66 11.15 -4.90
CA GLU A 151 12.51 11.82 -5.50
C GLU A 151 11.15 11.30 -4.97
N GLN A 152 11.14 10.25 -4.14
CA GLN A 152 9.92 9.77 -3.49
C GLN A 152 9.55 10.68 -2.30
N PHE A 153 8.63 11.63 -2.53
CA PHE A 153 8.17 12.57 -1.49
C PHE A 153 7.05 12.01 -0.60
N ARG A 154 6.22 11.07 -1.10
CA ARG A 154 5.08 10.56 -0.34
C ARG A 154 5.48 9.37 0.53
N PHE A 155 4.81 9.25 1.68
CA PHE A 155 4.97 8.13 2.62
C PHE A 155 6.36 7.98 3.25
N ARG A 156 7.18 9.05 3.21
CA ARG A 156 8.41 9.13 3.99
C ARG A 156 8.26 9.99 5.23
N PRO A 157 8.98 9.69 6.31
CA PRO A 157 9.18 10.65 7.39
C PRO A 157 9.77 11.95 6.83
N HIS A 158 9.29 13.10 7.31
CA HIS A 158 9.83 14.43 7.00
C HIS A 158 9.79 14.88 5.52
N HIS A 159 9.08 14.17 4.64
CA HIS A 159 8.77 14.66 3.29
C HIS A 159 7.27 14.93 3.14
N PHE A 160 6.95 16.10 2.60
CA PHE A 160 5.59 16.48 2.22
C PHE A 160 5.52 16.60 0.70
N ALA A 161 4.32 16.38 0.14
CA ALA A 161 4.11 16.69 -1.26
C ALA A 161 4.35 18.20 -1.43
N PRO A 162 5.19 18.63 -2.40
CA PRO A 162 5.28 20.04 -2.71
C PRO A 162 3.88 20.54 -3.07
N ILE A 163 3.44 21.61 -2.40
CA ILE A 163 2.21 22.30 -2.76
C ILE A 163 2.48 22.90 -4.13
N SER A 164 1.98 22.27 -5.19
CA SER A 164 1.95 22.92 -6.50
C SER A 164 1.15 24.21 -6.34
N PRO A 165 1.74 25.39 -6.60
CA PRO A 165 0.93 26.61 -6.63
C PRO A 165 -0.17 26.42 -7.69
N PRO A 166 -1.37 26.97 -7.47
CA PRO A 166 -2.40 26.95 -8.50
C PRO A 166 -1.78 27.55 -9.76
N LEU A 167 -1.88 26.81 -10.88
CA LEU A 167 -1.47 27.32 -12.18
C LEU A 167 -2.16 28.67 -12.37
N SER A 168 -1.38 29.75 -12.27
CA SER A 168 -1.89 31.09 -12.56
C SER A 168 -2.45 31.05 -13.97
N ARG A 169 -3.73 31.39 -14.12
CA ARG A 169 -4.40 31.54 -15.41
C ARG A 169 -3.50 32.44 -16.27
N LYS A 170 -2.85 31.86 -17.28
CA LYS A 170 -2.30 32.67 -18.36
C LYS A 170 -3.49 33.38 -19.01
N HIS A 171 -3.59 34.68 -18.77
CA HIS A 171 -4.39 35.57 -19.59
C HIS A 171 -3.85 35.46 -21.02
N TYR A 172 -4.58 34.79 -21.90
CA TYR A 172 -4.45 35.02 -23.34
C TYR A 172 -5.12 36.37 -23.60
N GLY A 173 -4.31 37.44 -23.62
CA GLY A 173 -4.70 38.72 -24.20
C GLY A 173 -4.82 38.54 -25.71
N GLY A 174 -6.01 38.85 -26.22
CA GLY A 174 -6.33 38.75 -27.63
C GLY A 174 -5.54 39.73 -28.49
N PHE A 175 -5.27 39.30 -29.72
CA PHE A 175 -4.99 40.18 -30.83
C PHE A 175 -6.19 41.10 -31.05
N GLN A 176 -5.97 42.41 -31.04
CA GLN A 176 -6.86 43.37 -31.69
C GLN A 176 -6.21 43.82 -33.01
N ASN A 177 -7.09 44.03 -33.99
CA ASN A 177 -6.82 44.39 -35.39
C ASN A 177 -6.15 45.76 -35.54
#